data_AF-A0A0C3H9W3-F1
#
_entry.id   AF-A0A0C3H9W3-F1
#
_cell.length_a   1.000
_cell.length_b   1.000
_cell.length_c   1.000
_cell.angle_alpha   90.00
_cell.angle_beta   90.00
_cell.angle_gamma   90.00
#
_symmetry.space_group_name_H-M   'P 1'
#
loop_
_entity.id
_entity.type
_entity.pdbx_description
1 polymer ?
#
loop_
_entity_poly.entity_id
_entity_poly.type
_entity_poly.pdbx_seq_one_letter_code
_entity_poly.pdbx_strand_id
1 'polypeptide(L)'
;MRHEECQITVVDYSETHINIHELDNASLIKFLEKPQEDWVKCRWINVNGISWDVVQALAQNKHLHTLAVEDVITANNRTKADWYSEHTYIIMTLQKLVHREMFDLEIKESDSEDATIRPGSSGGFLKSLWGWGNDTTEETEDDFIKRHTELVPPKSAHKLRTIQSYVGGHNHERAAYLEKHSALTKKNLAVSAEQVSMFLTNDNTVIAFFEHSADDLETPILKRLNSPDTILRESCDASMLLQALIDGIIDLALPIATSYQEIIGELELNVLTEPSITHTTNLYILTSEMTKIRNFVSPALNLISALREHKEPAIRSVHGDMRKGSGVTISPLAQTYFGDVEDHIVLITDSLDSMRHACDNMIDLIFNTIAAFQNESMKQLTVVTIIFLPLSFMTGYFGMNIVDFPSIHHNESYFWIVAAPVGIAVALFLMKDILKWYFTRIIQRRLISKNRKGRLLKEKNT
;
A
#
# COMPACT_ATOMS: atom_id res chain seq x y z
N MET A 1 11.24 -13.67 28.51
CA MET A 1 12.19 -13.33 27.42
C MET A 1 11.74 -14.11 26.21
N ARG A 2 11.60 -13.47 25.03
CA ARG A 2 11.31 -14.16 23.78
C ARG A 2 12.50 -15.06 23.46
N HIS A 3 12.29 -16.36 23.48
CA HIS A 3 13.21 -17.36 22.96
C HIS A 3 12.53 -17.97 21.73
N GLU A 4 13.12 -17.73 20.57
CA GLU A 4 12.63 -18.18 19.28
C GLU A 4 13.82 -18.82 18.56
N GLU A 5 13.55 -19.86 17.75
CA GLU A 5 14.59 -20.42 16.89
C GLU A 5 14.85 -19.42 15.77
N CYS A 6 16.06 -18.85 15.75
CA CYS A 6 16.51 -17.92 14.73
C CYS A 6 17.25 -18.69 13.64
N GLN A 7 16.95 -18.37 12.38
CA GLN A 7 17.78 -18.75 11.24
C GLN A 7 18.76 -17.62 10.99
N ILE A 8 20.07 -17.90 11.09
CA ILE A 8 21.11 -16.89 11.00
C ILE A 8 22.02 -17.22 9.83
N THR A 9 22.16 -16.29 8.87
CA THR A 9 23.12 -16.41 7.78
C THR A 9 24.24 -15.41 8.00
N VAL A 10 25.48 -15.89 8.04
CA VAL A 10 26.67 -15.03 8.05
C VAL A 10 27.37 -15.14 6.71
N VAL A 11 27.52 -14.01 6.03
CA VAL A 11 28.21 -13.92 4.74
C VAL A 11 29.48 -13.12 4.91
N ASP A 12 30.60 -13.81 4.83
CA ASP A 12 31.93 -13.22 4.83
C ASP A 12 32.40 -13.05 3.40
N TYR A 13 32.77 -11.83 3.03
CA TYR A 13 33.22 -11.58 1.68
C TYR A 13 34.35 -10.57 1.54
N SER A 14 35.04 -10.73 0.42
CA SER A 14 36.05 -9.85 -0.15
C SER A 14 35.84 -9.79 -1.67
N GLU A 15 36.64 -9.03 -2.39
CA GLU A 15 36.53 -8.93 -3.85
C GLU A 15 36.65 -10.32 -4.52
N THR A 16 37.54 -11.18 -3.98
CA THR A 16 37.92 -12.46 -4.59
C THR A 16 37.25 -13.69 -4.00
N HIS A 17 36.92 -13.68 -2.70
CA HIS A 17 36.43 -14.86 -1.97
C HIS A 17 35.13 -14.58 -1.21
N ILE A 18 34.19 -15.52 -1.25
CA ILE A 18 32.93 -15.48 -0.50
C ILE A 18 32.81 -16.75 0.31
N ASN A 19 32.35 -16.63 1.55
CA ASN A 19 31.99 -17.76 2.39
C ASN A 19 30.65 -17.49 3.05
N ILE A 20 29.75 -18.47 3.01
CA ILE A 20 28.40 -18.37 3.55
C ILE A 20 28.29 -19.42 4.66
N HIS A 21 27.89 -18.97 5.83
CA HIS A 21 27.69 -19.80 7.01
C HIS A 21 26.23 -19.73 7.42
N GLU A 22 25.52 -20.86 7.34
CA GLU A 22 24.20 -21.02 7.94
C GLU A 22 24.37 -21.48 9.39
N LEU A 23 23.79 -20.72 10.32
CA LEU A 23 23.95 -20.87 11.76
C LEU A 23 22.58 -20.87 12.45
N ASP A 24 22.56 -21.49 13.62
CA ASP A 24 21.48 -21.45 14.62
C ASP A 24 21.91 -20.61 15.84
N ASN A 25 21.01 -20.40 16.81
CA ASN A 25 21.27 -19.60 18.00
C ASN A 25 22.56 -20.02 18.74
N ALA A 26 22.81 -21.32 18.88
CA ALA A 26 23.93 -21.85 19.66
C ALA A 26 25.25 -21.85 18.90
N SER A 27 25.21 -22.13 17.59
CA SER A 27 26.38 -22.12 16.71
C SER A 27 26.85 -20.71 16.40
N LEU A 28 25.96 -19.71 16.38
CA LEU A 28 26.33 -18.30 16.28
C LEU A 28 27.25 -17.90 17.43
N ILE A 29 26.90 -18.24 18.68
CA ILE A 29 27.71 -17.89 19.85
C ILE A 29 29.14 -18.46 19.71
N LYS A 30 29.25 -19.73 19.29
CA LYS A 30 30.54 -20.38 19.02
C LYS A 30 31.30 -19.77 17.84
N PHE A 31 30.58 -19.24 16.85
CA PHE A 31 31.17 -18.58 15.69
C PHE A 31 31.76 -17.23 16.10
N LEU A 32 31.06 -16.45 16.94
CA LEU A 32 31.51 -15.14 17.43
C LEU A 32 32.74 -15.22 18.34
N GLU A 33 33.00 -16.36 18.98
CA GLU A 33 34.22 -16.60 19.77
C GLU A 33 35.48 -16.74 18.88
N LYS A 34 35.33 -17.10 17.60
CA LYS A 34 36.46 -17.23 16.68
C LYS A 34 36.86 -15.86 16.14
N PRO A 35 38.16 -15.55 16.03
CA PRO A 35 38.59 -14.32 15.38
C PRO A 35 38.20 -14.35 13.91
N GLN A 36 37.84 -13.18 13.38
CA GLN A 36 37.58 -13.00 11.96
C GLN A 36 38.86 -13.24 11.15
N GLU A 37 38.74 -13.97 10.03
CA GLU A 37 39.87 -14.27 9.16
C GLU A 37 40.32 -13.02 8.39
N ASP A 38 41.63 -12.87 8.15
CA ASP A 38 42.23 -11.64 7.60
C ASP A 38 41.77 -11.27 6.17
N TRP A 39 41.27 -12.26 5.42
CA TRP A 39 40.76 -12.03 4.06
C TRP A 39 39.37 -11.38 4.05
N VAL A 40 38.60 -11.51 5.14
CA VAL A 40 37.23 -10.99 5.24
C VAL A 40 37.28 -9.46 5.29
N LYS A 41 36.82 -8.82 4.22
CA LYS A 41 36.78 -7.36 4.12
C LYS A 41 35.46 -6.80 4.60
N CYS A 42 34.36 -7.48 4.31
CA CYS A 42 33.03 -7.13 4.76
C CYS A 42 32.34 -8.37 5.31
N ARG A 43 31.57 -8.20 6.39
CA ARG A 43 30.76 -9.25 7.00
C ARG A 43 29.31 -8.83 7.03
N TRP A 44 28.43 -9.71 6.62
CA TRP A 44 26.99 -9.56 6.78
C TRP A 44 26.47 -10.62 7.74
N ILE A 45 25.73 -10.21 8.76
CA ILE A 45 25.02 -11.11 9.66
C ILE A 45 23.53 -10.85 9.47
N ASN A 46 22.85 -11.76 8.80
CA ASN A 46 21.40 -11.75 8.60
C ASN A 46 20.75 -12.64 9.65
N VAL A 47 19.83 -12.11 10.44
CA VAL A 47 19.12 -12.84 11.50
C VAL A 47 17.63 -12.83 11.19
N ASN A 48 17.07 -14.00 10.90
CA ASN A 48 15.63 -14.21 10.75
C ASN A 48 15.05 -14.72 12.08
N GLY A 49 14.15 -13.96 12.69
CA GLY A 49 13.61 -14.21 14.03
C GLY A 49 14.32 -13.39 15.12
N ILE A 50 13.57 -12.97 16.14
CA ILE A 50 14.10 -12.14 17.24
C ILE A 50 14.14 -12.95 18.54
N SER A 51 15.34 -13.40 18.90
CA SER A 51 15.59 -14.09 20.16
C SER A 51 16.60 -13.33 21.03
N TRP A 52 16.31 -13.24 22.34
CA TRP A 52 17.11 -12.44 23.28
C TRP A 52 18.56 -12.91 23.40
N ASP A 53 18.81 -14.22 23.36
CA ASP A 53 20.15 -14.81 23.41
C ASP A 53 21.04 -14.40 22.23
N VAL A 54 20.48 -14.41 21.01
CA VAL A 54 21.16 -14.00 19.77
C VAL A 54 21.46 -12.50 19.80
N VAL A 55 20.43 -11.70 20.12
CA VAL A 55 20.56 -10.23 20.21
C VAL A 55 21.61 -9.85 21.26
N GLN A 56 21.58 -10.49 22.44
CA GLN A 56 22.55 -10.24 23.51
C GLN A 56 23.97 -10.65 23.10
N ALA A 57 24.15 -11.80 22.44
CA ALA A 57 25.46 -12.27 22.00
C ALA A 57 26.10 -11.31 20.99
N LEU A 58 25.33 -10.86 19.99
CA LEU A 58 25.78 -9.87 19.00
C LEU A 58 26.05 -8.50 19.64
N ALA A 59 25.18 -8.07 20.55
CA ALA A 59 25.36 -6.82 21.28
C ALA A 59 26.66 -6.79 22.11
N GLN A 60 26.99 -7.89 22.79
CA GLN A 60 28.22 -8.00 23.57
C GLN A 60 29.47 -8.07 22.67
N ASN A 61 29.41 -8.84 21.58
CA ASN A 61 30.54 -9.03 20.67
C ASN A 61 30.90 -7.73 19.91
N LYS A 62 29.90 -6.97 19.46
CA LYS A 62 30.08 -5.74 18.67
C LYS A 62 29.91 -4.46 19.47
N HIS A 63 29.83 -4.55 20.81
CA HIS A 63 29.64 -3.41 21.71
C HIS A 63 28.48 -2.48 21.31
N LEU A 64 27.33 -3.08 20.96
CA LEU A 64 26.14 -2.34 20.56
C LEU A 64 25.55 -1.58 21.76
N HIS A 65 24.95 -0.42 21.49
CA HIS A 65 24.43 0.46 22.53
C HIS A 65 23.14 -0.12 23.12
N THR A 66 22.99 -0.08 24.44
CA THR A 66 21.89 -0.74 25.14
C THR A 66 20.50 -0.23 24.72
N LEU A 67 20.35 1.08 24.45
CA LEU A 67 19.09 1.64 23.95
C LEU A 67 18.75 1.13 22.54
N ALA A 68 19.74 0.96 21.67
CA ALA A 68 19.51 0.44 20.33
C ALA A 68 19.10 -1.04 20.39
N VAL A 69 19.70 -1.82 21.30
CA VAL A 69 19.35 -3.21 21.56
C VAL A 69 17.93 -3.34 22.12
N GLU A 70 17.53 -2.47 23.03
CA GLU A 70 16.15 -2.40 23.54
C GLU A 70 15.14 -2.13 22.41
N ASP A 71 15.49 -1.25 21.48
CA ASP A 71 14.65 -0.92 20.32
C ASP A 71 14.50 -2.06 19.31
N VAL A 72 15.46 -3.00 19.23
CA VAL A 72 15.35 -4.22 18.40
C VAL A 72 14.24 -5.13 18.92
N ILE A 73 14.13 -5.24 20.25
CA ILE A 73 13.19 -6.17 20.90
C ILE A 73 11.82 -5.53 21.05
N THR A 74 11.78 -4.21 21.24
CA THR A 74 10.56 -3.43 21.33
C THR A 74 9.93 -3.31 19.95
N ALA A 75 8.71 -3.84 19.80
CA ALA A 75 7.98 -3.78 18.55
C ALA A 75 7.35 -2.40 18.33
N ASN A 76 7.06 -2.08 17.06
CA ASN A 76 6.32 -0.90 16.62
C ASN A 76 7.05 0.43 16.84
N ASN A 77 8.38 0.40 16.78
CA ASN A 77 9.18 1.60 16.77
C ASN A 77 9.03 2.33 15.42
N ARG A 78 9.18 3.66 15.45
CA ARG A 78 9.14 4.49 14.24
C ARG A 78 10.46 4.37 13.50
N THR A 79 10.40 4.47 12.17
CA THR A 79 11.60 4.54 11.32
C THR A 79 12.52 5.68 11.75
N LYS A 80 13.79 5.38 12.02
CA LYS A 80 14.82 6.36 12.43
C LYS A 80 16.22 5.80 12.20
N ALA A 81 17.21 6.71 12.19
CA ALA A 81 18.63 6.39 12.34
C ALA A 81 19.18 7.08 13.58
N ASP A 82 19.89 6.33 14.41
CA ASP A 82 20.61 6.82 15.59
C ASP A 82 22.11 6.53 15.41
N TRP A 83 22.94 7.55 15.56
CA TRP A 83 24.40 7.43 15.40
C TRP A 83 25.09 7.28 16.75
N TYR A 84 25.89 6.24 16.89
CA TYR A 84 26.78 6.01 18.03
C TYR A 84 28.24 6.03 17.57
N SER A 85 29.19 5.95 18.51
CA SER A 85 30.61 5.95 18.17
C SER A 85 31.01 4.67 17.40
N GLU A 86 30.60 3.51 17.91
CA GLU A 86 31.01 2.21 17.34
C GLU A 86 30.10 1.69 16.23
N HIS A 87 28.86 2.21 16.15
CA HIS A 87 27.85 1.74 15.20
C HIS A 87 26.81 2.82 14.87
N THR A 88 26.15 2.66 13.74
CA THR A 88 24.91 3.36 13.40
C THR A 88 23.76 2.37 13.50
N TYR A 89 22.74 2.71 14.29
CA TYR A 89 21.51 1.93 14.40
C TYR A 89 20.46 2.49 13.47
N ILE A 90 19.82 1.63 12.70
CA ILE A 90 18.75 1.98 11.77
C ILE A 90 17.58 1.05 12.05
N ILE A 91 16.39 1.62 12.06
CA ILE A 91 15.15 0.87 12.17
C ILE A 91 14.19 1.37 11.12
N MET A 92 13.50 0.45 10.44
CA MET A 92 12.49 0.76 9.44
C MET A 92 11.42 -0.32 9.39
N THR A 93 10.32 -0.04 8.70
CA THR A 93 9.23 -0.98 8.47
C THR A 93 9.36 -1.59 7.08
N LEU A 94 9.43 -2.92 7.00
CA LEU A 94 9.31 -3.67 5.75
C LEU A 94 7.84 -3.95 5.49
N GLN A 95 7.41 -3.71 4.24
CA GLN A 95 6.08 -4.08 3.78
C GLN A 95 6.22 -5.01 2.59
N LYS A 96 5.45 -6.09 2.60
CA LYS A 96 5.41 -7.03 1.47
C LYS A 96 4.00 -7.52 1.20
N LEU A 97 3.77 -7.86 -0.06
CA LEU A 97 2.55 -8.49 -0.52
C LEU A 97 2.65 -10.01 -0.28
N VAL A 98 1.63 -10.58 0.36
CA VAL A 98 1.58 -12.00 0.72
C VAL A 98 0.21 -12.58 0.39
N HIS A 99 0.16 -13.89 0.06
CA HIS A 99 -1.12 -14.57 -0.07
C HIS A 99 -1.83 -14.72 1.27
N ARG A 100 -3.14 -14.50 1.25
CA ARG A 100 -3.99 -14.50 2.44
C ARG A 100 -4.19 -15.89 3.06
N GLU A 101 -3.99 -16.97 2.31
CA GLU A 101 -4.04 -18.35 2.83
C GLU A 101 -3.13 -18.58 4.05
N MET A 102 -2.07 -17.77 4.20
CA MET A 102 -1.24 -17.77 5.40
C MET A 102 -1.93 -17.24 6.68
N PHE A 103 -2.87 -16.30 6.55
CA PHE A 103 -3.60 -15.70 7.69
C PHE A 103 -4.85 -16.51 8.07
N ASP A 104 -5.52 -17.15 7.10
CA ASP A 104 -6.74 -17.94 7.38
C ASP A 104 -6.44 -19.26 8.14
N LEU A 105 -5.17 -19.66 8.27
CA LEU A 105 -4.73 -20.76 9.14
C LEU A 105 -4.93 -20.46 10.63
N GLU A 106 -4.90 -19.17 11.04
CA GLU A 106 -5.16 -18.76 12.43
C GLU A 106 -6.58 -19.11 12.90
N ILE A 107 -7.57 -18.96 12.01
CA ILE A 107 -8.98 -19.18 12.37
C ILE A 107 -9.25 -20.67 12.61
N LYS A 108 -8.57 -21.57 11.87
CA LYS A 108 -8.79 -23.02 11.99
C LYS A 108 -8.01 -23.67 13.13
N GLU A 109 -6.81 -23.19 13.46
CA GLU A 109 -6.03 -23.76 14.57
C GLU A 109 -6.60 -23.38 15.95
N SER A 110 -7.25 -22.21 16.08
CA SER A 110 -7.90 -21.83 17.35
C SER A 110 -9.11 -22.72 17.73
N ASP A 111 -9.68 -23.44 16.76
CA ASP A 111 -10.83 -24.33 16.96
C ASP A 111 -10.45 -25.82 17.08
N SER A 112 -9.16 -26.19 17.00
CA SER A 112 -8.73 -27.59 17.02
C SER A 112 -7.58 -27.86 17.99
N GLU A 113 -7.92 -27.99 19.28
CA GLU A 113 -7.08 -28.65 20.29
C GLU A 113 -6.99 -30.18 20.03
N ASP A 114 -6.35 -30.62 18.95
CA ASP A 114 -5.62 -31.90 18.88
C ASP A 114 -5.08 -32.13 17.46
N ALA A 115 -3.83 -31.79 17.22
CA ALA A 115 -3.08 -32.33 16.09
C ALA A 115 -1.60 -32.43 16.44
N THR A 116 -1.17 -33.63 16.85
CA THR A 116 0.25 -33.98 16.99
C THR A 116 0.94 -33.90 15.61
N ILE A 117 1.73 -32.84 15.38
CA ILE A 117 2.54 -32.70 14.17
C ILE A 117 3.86 -33.49 14.34
N ARG A 118 4.07 -34.47 13.47
CA ARG A 118 5.33 -35.21 13.35
C ARG A 118 6.40 -34.32 12.71
N PRO A 119 7.69 -34.37 13.13
CA PRO A 119 8.73 -33.57 12.52
C PRO A 119 9.08 -34.14 11.13
N GLY A 120 8.78 -33.38 10.08
CA GLY A 120 9.32 -33.61 8.74
C GLY A 120 10.78 -33.16 8.70
N SER A 121 11.66 -34.02 8.20
CA SER A 121 13.11 -33.83 8.18
C SER A 121 13.56 -32.61 7.37
N SER A 122 14.42 -31.79 7.96
CA SER A 122 15.10 -30.61 7.38
C SER A 122 16.18 -30.99 6.34
N GLY A 123 15.78 -31.62 5.24
CA GLY A 123 16.72 -32.09 4.22
C GLY A 123 16.16 -31.92 2.82
N GLY A 124 16.13 -30.68 2.31
CA GLY A 124 15.64 -30.39 0.96
C GLY A 124 16.22 -29.15 0.27
N PHE A 125 17.08 -28.36 0.93
CA PHE A 125 17.49 -27.05 0.43
C PHE A 125 18.59 -27.11 -0.65
N LEU A 126 19.51 -28.08 -0.56
CA LEU A 126 20.65 -28.20 -1.49
C LEU A 126 20.28 -28.63 -2.93
N LYS A 127 19.02 -28.98 -3.20
CA LYS A 127 18.60 -29.45 -4.53
C LYS A 127 18.08 -28.32 -5.46
N SER A 128 17.74 -27.13 -4.93
CA SER A 128 17.35 -25.99 -5.77
C SER A 128 18.54 -25.16 -6.26
N LEU A 129 19.68 -25.23 -5.58
CA LEU A 129 20.91 -24.48 -5.91
C LEU A 129 21.65 -24.97 -7.17
N TRP A 130 21.44 -26.22 -7.60
CA TRP A 130 22.17 -26.84 -8.72
C TRP A 130 21.29 -27.15 -9.94
N GLY A 131 20.15 -26.47 -10.05
CA GLY A 131 19.09 -26.83 -11.00
C GLY A 131 18.52 -25.68 -11.82
N TRP A 132 19.23 -24.57 -12.04
CA TRP A 132 18.74 -23.50 -12.92
C TRP A 132 19.71 -23.23 -14.07
N GLY A 133 19.41 -23.86 -15.21
CA GLY A 133 19.85 -23.38 -16.51
C GLY A 133 19.01 -22.17 -16.93
N ASN A 134 19.62 -21.26 -17.68
CA ASN A 134 19.04 -20.06 -18.29
C ASN A 134 17.56 -20.24 -18.69
N ASP A 135 16.66 -19.61 -17.95
CA ASP A 135 15.36 -19.23 -18.49
C ASP A 135 15.09 -17.78 -18.12
N THR A 136 15.28 -16.90 -19.10
CA THR A 136 14.79 -15.52 -19.08
C THR A 136 13.33 -15.56 -19.51
N THR A 137 12.44 -15.95 -18.60
CA THR A 137 11.00 -15.75 -18.73
C THR A 137 10.63 -14.47 -17.99
N GLU A 138 9.85 -13.58 -18.63
CA GLU A 138 9.20 -12.44 -17.98
C GLU A 138 8.47 -12.96 -16.73
N GLU A 139 8.93 -12.57 -15.54
CA GLU A 139 8.32 -12.97 -14.27
C GLU A 139 6.93 -12.34 -14.17
N THR A 140 5.90 -13.17 -13.96
CA THR A 140 4.54 -12.68 -13.74
C THR A 140 4.37 -12.21 -12.30
N GLU A 141 3.53 -11.20 -12.05
CA GLU A 141 3.25 -10.66 -10.70
C GLU A 141 2.77 -11.77 -9.74
N ASP A 142 2.02 -12.75 -10.25
CA ASP A 142 1.58 -13.94 -9.49
C ASP A 142 2.75 -14.84 -9.06
N ASP A 143 3.78 -15.00 -9.88
CA ASP A 143 4.96 -15.83 -9.54
C ASP A 143 5.85 -15.14 -8.50
N PHE A 144 5.95 -13.81 -8.57
CA PHE A 144 6.64 -12.99 -7.56
C PHE A 144 5.98 -13.14 -6.19
N ILE A 145 4.66 -12.98 -6.12
CA ILE A 145 3.89 -13.08 -4.86
C ILE A 145 3.97 -14.49 -4.28
N LYS A 146 3.82 -15.53 -5.11
CA LYS A 146 3.95 -16.93 -4.65
C LYS A 146 5.31 -17.20 -4.05
N ARG A 147 6.39 -16.70 -4.65
CA ARG A 147 7.75 -16.88 -4.15
C ARG A 147 7.92 -16.25 -2.77
N HIS A 148 7.52 -14.99 -2.59
CA HIS A 148 7.63 -14.28 -1.30
C HIS A 148 6.67 -14.80 -0.21
N THR A 149 5.65 -15.54 -0.64
CA THR A 149 4.75 -16.30 0.24
C THR A 149 5.41 -17.62 0.68
N GLU A 150 5.90 -18.43 -0.26
CA GLU A 150 6.53 -19.73 0.02
C GLU A 150 7.87 -19.63 0.77
N LEU A 151 8.56 -18.49 0.68
CA LEU A 151 9.78 -18.22 1.43
C LEU A 151 9.56 -18.02 2.94
N VAL A 152 8.32 -17.83 3.40
CA VAL A 152 8.03 -17.79 4.85
C VAL A 152 7.91 -19.22 5.37
N PRO A 153 8.74 -19.64 6.35
CA PRO A 153 8.59 -20.96 6.97
C PRO A 153 7.16 -21.17 7.50
N PRO A 154 6.54 -22.36 7.35
CA PRO A 154 5.15 -22.59 7.76
C PRO A 154 4.93 -22.34 9.27
N LYS A 155 5.96 -22.50 10.11
CA LYS A 155 5.89 -22.19 11.55
C LYS A 155 5.91 -20.69 11.89
N SER A 156 6.43 -19.84 11.02
CA SER A 156 6.47 -18.37 11.17
C SER A 156 5.36 -17.65 10.41
N ALA A 157 4.65 -18.36 9.52
CA ALA A 157 3.44 -17.85 8.86
C ALA A 157 2.38 -17.36 9.86
N HIS A 158 2.30 -18.02 11.03
CA HIS A 158 1.39 -17.73 12.14
C HIS A 158 1.66 -16.41 12.91
N LYS A 159 2.57 -15.55 12.43
CA LYS A 159 3.02 -14.35 13.15
C LYS A 159 3.16 -13.11 12.28
N LEU A 160 2.80 -13.21 11.00
CA LEU A 160 2.75 -12.06 10.09
C LEU A 160 1.66 -11.09 10.57
N ARG A 161 2.01 -9.81 10.66
CA ARG A 161 1.07 -8.76 11.07
C ARG A 161 0.60 -8.02 9.84
N THR A 162 -0.71 -8.00 9.61
CA THR A 162 -1.28 -7.14 8.59
C THR A 162 -1.03 -5.66 8.91
N ILE A 163 -1.05 -4.81 7.88
CA ILE A 163 -0.99 -3.35 8.05
C ILE A 163 -2.00 -2.81 9.08
N GLN A 164 -3.15 -3.47 9.21
CA GLN A 164 -4.20 -3.06 10.15
C GLN A 164 -3.82 -3.38 11.60
N SER A 165 -3.22 -4.54 11.86
CA SER A 165 -2.79 -5.00 13.19
C SER A 165 -1.46 -4.40 13.64
N TYR A 166 -0.51 -4.15 12.72
CA TYR A 166 0.81 -3.62 13.03
C TYR A 166 0.76 -2.26 13.76
N VAL A 167 -0.12 -1.35 13.35
CA VAL A 167 -0.20 0.02 13.92
C VAL A 167 -0.75 0.05 15.36
N GLY A 168 -1.32 -1.05 15.89
CA GLY A 168 -1.70 -1.16 17.30
C GLY A 168 -2.59 -0.02 17.81
N GLY A 169 -3.57 0.42 17.02
CA GLY A 169 -4.48 1.49 17.43
C GLY A 169 -5.44 1.03 18.53
N HIS A 170 -5.89 1.96 19.39
CA HIS A 170 -6.82 1.68 20.50
C HIS A 170 -8.17 1.02 20.08
N ASN A 171 -8.51 1.03 18.79
CA ASN A 171 -9.76 0.50 18.27
C ASN A 171 -9.51 -0.76 17.42
N HIS A 172 -9.43 -1.91 18.09
CA HIS A 172 -9.23 -3.21 17.45
C HIS A 172 -10.40 -3.60 16.54
N GLU A 173 -11.64 -3.21 16.90
CA GLU A 173 -12.83 -3.51 16.09
C GLU A 173 -12.76 -2.84 14.71
N ARG A 174 -12.30 -1.57 14.66
CA ARG A 174 -12.07 -0.87 13.40
C ARG A 174 -11.00 -1.56 12.56
N ALA A 175 -9.91 -2.01 13.18
CA ALA A 175 -8.84 -2.70 12.46
C ALA A 175 -9.35 -4.02 11.85
N ALA A 176 -10.05 -4.84 12.64
CA ALA A 176 -10.63 -6.10 12.18
C ALA A 176 -11.70 -5.89 11.09
N TYR A 177 -12.52 -4.83 11.21
CA TYR A 177 -13.48 -4.48 10.16
C TYR A 177 -12.79 -4.12 8.85
N LEU A 178 -11.75 -3.29 8.89
CA LEU A 178 -11.00 -2.88 7.70
C LEU A 178 -10.25 -4.05 7.07
N GLU A 179 -9.70 -4.94 7.88
CA GLU A 179 -9.02 -6.15 7.41
C GLU A 179 -9.99 -7.09 6.70
N LYS A 180 -11.17 -7.33 7.28
CA LYS A 180 -12.21 -8.16 6.65
C LYS A 180 -12.71 -7.59 5.33
N HIS A 181 -12.78 -6.26 5.21
CA HIS A 181 -13.28 -5.56 4.03
C HIS A 181 -12.14 -4.95 3.18
N SER A 182 -10.90 -5.41 3.38
CA SER A 182 -9.74 -4.92 2.62
C SER A 182 -9.94 -5.20 1.14
N ALA A 183 -9.54 -4.26 0.30
CA ALA A 183 -9.78 -4.36 -1.13
C ALA A 183 -9.00 -5.54 -1.78
N LEU A 184 -7.82 -5.84 -1.23
CA LEU A 184 -6.96 -6.95 -1.65
C LEU A 184 -7.52 -8.33 -1.31
N THR A 185 -8.49 -8.42 -0.39
CA THR A 185 -9.16 -9.69 -0.02
C THR A 185 -9.76 -10.39 -1.23
N LYS A 186 -10.28 -9.64 -2.22
CA LYS A 186 -10.87 -10.22 -3.44
C LYS A 186 -9.87 -11.02 -4.27
N LYS A 187 -8.59 -10.65 -4.22
CA LYS A 187 -7.49 -11.32 -4.92
C LYS A 187 -6.78 -12.37 -4.05
N ASN A 188 -7.29 -12.66 -2.85
CA ASN A 188 -6.63 -13.54 -1.87
C ASN A 188 -5.22 -13.03 -1.48
N LEU A 189 -5.06 -11.70 -1.40
CA LEU A 189 -3.83 -11.01 -1.06
C LEU A 189 -4.01 -10.20 0.22
N ALA A 190 -2.90 -10.01 0.94
CA ALA A 190 -2.81 -9.13 2.09
C ALA A 190 -1.44 -8.45 2.11
N VAL A 191 -1.37 -7.29 2.76
CA VAL A 191 -0.08 -6.62 2.99
C VAL A 191 0.37 -6.89 4.40
N SER A 192 1.53 -7.55 4.51
CA SER A 192 2.22 -7.76 5.77
C SER A 192 3.16 -6.59 6.05
N ALA A 193 3.26 -6.20 7.31
CA ALA A 193 4.21 -5.23 7.81
C ALA A 193 5.03 -5.84 8.95
N GLU A 194 6.35 -5.69 8.89
CA GLU A 194 7.27 -6.12 9.94
C GLU A 194 8.32 -5.04 10.23
N GLN A 195 8.93 -5.13 11.40
CA GLN A 195 10.02 -4.26 11.80
C GLN A 195 11.35 -4.89 11.37
N VAL A 196 12.23 -4.08 10.78
CA VAL A 196 13.60 -4.47 10.44
C VAL A 196 14.57 -3.53 11.14
N SER A 197 15.48 -4.11 11.91
CA SER A 197 16.52 -3.39 12.64
C SER A 197 17.88 -3.72 12.04
N MET A 198 18.66 -2.69 11.71
CA MET A 198 19.97 -2.82 11.08
C MET A 198 21.03 -2.08 11.91
N PHE A 199 22.23 -2.67 11.98
CA PHE A 199 23.40 -2.06 12.58
C PHE A 199 24.53 -2.04 11.57
N LEU A 200 25.10 -0.86 11.36
CA LEU A 200 26.34 -0.69 10.62
C LEU A 200 27.45 -0.40 11.62
N THR A 201 28.43 -1.30 11.76
CA THR A 201 29.52 -1.17 12.74
C THR A 201 30.78 -0.60 12.09
N ASN A 202 31.70 -0.09 12.91
CA ASN A 202 32.97 0.49 12.48
C ASN A 202 33.95 -0.51 11.84
N ASP A 203 33.77 -1.81 12.08
CA ASP A 203 34.59 -2.90 11.56
C ASP A 203 34.09 -3.45 10.21
N ASN A 204 33.28 -2.66 9.49
CA ASN A 204 32.72 -3.01 8.20
C ASN A 204 31.84 -4.28 8.26
N THR A 205 31.06 -4.40 9.34
CA THR A 205 30.01 -5.43 9.49
C THR A 205 28.62 -4.78 9.39
N VAL A 206 27.70 -5.45 8.70
CA VAL A 206 26.26 -5.14 8.77
C VAL A 206 25.55 -6.26 9.50
N ILE A 207 24.73 -5.91 10.48
CA ILE A 207 23.84 -6.85 11.16
C ILE A 207 22.42 -6.44 10.86
N ALA A 208 21.61 -7.35 10.32
CA ALA A 208 20.19 -7.12 10.06
C ALA A 208 19.35 -8.13 10.84
N PHE A 209 18.37 -7.63 11.58
CA PHE A 209 17.39 -8.41 12.32
C PHE A 209 16.02 -8.25 11.64
N PHE A 210 15.47 -9.38 11.20
CA PHE A 210 14.15 -9.52 10.64
C PHE A 210 13.24 -10.29 11.60
N GLU A 211 11.94 -10.00 11.57
CA GLU A 211 10.99 -10.82 12.32
C GLU A 211 10.80 -12.17 11.61
N HIS A 212 10.45 -12.16 10.32
CA HIS A 212 10.12 -13.39 9.59
C HIS A 212 10.53 -13.39 8.10
N SER A 213 10.85 -12.23 7.50
CA SER A 213 10.98 -12.09 6.04
C SER A 213 12.42 -11.92 5.55
N ALA A 214 13.41 -12.43 6.28
CA ALA A 214 14.81 -12.26 5.91
C ALA A 214 15.14 -12.89 4.54
N ASP A 215 14.53 -14.03 4.21
CA ASP A 215 14.80 -14.81 3.01
C ASP A 215 14.47 -14.08 1.70
N ASP A 216 13.49 -13.15 1.77
CA ASP A 216 13.03 -12.33 0.64
C ASP A 216 14.13 -11.40 0.13
N LEU A 217 14.98 -10.91 1.03
CA LEU A 217 16.11 -10.04 0.73
C LEU A 217 17.42 -10.82 0.63
N GLU A 218 17.54 -11.90 1.38
CA GLU A 218 18.73 -12.74 1.39
C GLU A 218 19.06 -13.26 -0.01
N THR A 219 18.06 -13.85 -0.67
CA THR A 219 18.23 -14.47 -1.99
C THR A 219 18.75 -13.50 -3.07
N PRO A 220 18.12 -12.33 -3.32
CA PRO A 220 18.59 -11.39 -4.34
C PRO A 220 19.95 -10.77 -3.99
N ILE A 221 20.22 -10.48 -2.72
CA ILE A 221 21.50 -9.90 -2.29
C ILE A 221 22.63 -10.91 -2.43
N LEU A 222 22.42 -12.17 -2.04
CA LEU A 222 23.39 -13.26 -2.25
C LEU A 222 23.69 -13.48 -3.73
N LYS A 223 22.68 -13.39 -4.61
CA LYS A 223 22.88 -13.49 -6.07
C LYS A 223 23.79 -12.37 -6.59
N ARG A 224 23.64 -11.14 -6.08
CA ARG A 224 24.52 -10.01 -6.39
C ARG A 224 25.93 -10.27 -5.86
N LEU A 225 26.07 -10.71 -4.60
CA LEU A 225 27.37 -10.97 -3.97
C LEU A 225 28.17 -12.13 -4.59
N ASN A 226 27.48 -13.14 -5.15
CA ASN A 226 28.12 -14.25 -5.86
C ASN A 226 28.63 -13.87 -7.25
N SER A 227 28.12 -12.78 -7.82
CA SER A 227 28.54 -12.28 -9.13
C SER A 227 29.72 -11.30 -8.93
N PRO A 228 30.94 -11.62 -9.43
CA PRO A 228 32.14 -10.84 -9.17
C PRO A 228 32.07 -9.41 -9.75
N ASP A 229 31.38 -9.23 -10.88
CA ASP A 229 31.31 -7.96 -11.62
C ASP A 229 30.32 -6.94 -11.03
N THR A 230 29.75 -7.22 -9.85
CA THR A 230 28.78 -6.31 -9.22
C THR A 230 29.46 -5.31 -8.31
N ILE A 231 28.95 -4.08 -8.30
CA ILE A 231 29.47 -2.99 -7.46
C ILE A 231 29.42 -3.34 -5.97
N LEU A 232 28.41 -4.12 -5.55
CA LEU A 232 28.30 -4.60 -4.18
C LEU A 232 29.46 -5.53 -3.80
N ARG A 233 29.93 -6.32 -4.76
CA ARG A 233 31.04 -7.25 -4.59
C ARG A 233 32.41 -6.56 -4.66
N GLU A 234 32.61 -5.70 -5.64
CA GLU A 234 33.85 -4.96 -5.84
C GLU A 234 34.13 -3.97 -4.69
N SER A 235 33.10 -3.26 -4.21
CA SER A 235 33.26 -2.22 -3.19
C SER A 235 33.71 -2.75 -1.83
N CYS A 236 33.39 -4.01 -1.50
CA CYS A 236 33.68 -4.63 -0.19
C CYS A 236 33.30 -3.74 1.01
N ASP A 237 32.22 -2.96 0.87
CA ASP A 237 31.84 -1.90 1.79
C ASP A 237 30.49 -2.21 2.45
N ALA A 238 30.48 -2.22 3.78
CA ALA A 238 29.28 -2.45 4.57
C ALA A 238 28.23 -1.34 4.36
N SER A 239 28.65 -0.12 4.02
CA SER A 239 27.72 0.96 3.69
C SER A 239 26.94 0.67 2.40
N MET A 240 27.60 0.05 1.41
CA MET A 240 26.97 -0.38 0.17
C MET A 240 26.03 -1.56 0.39
N LEU A 241 26.38 -2.48 1.29
CA LEU A 241 25.50 -3.57 1.67
C LEU A 241 24.26 -3.06 2.42
N LEU A 242 24.43 -2.10 3.33
CA LEU A 242 23.32 -1.41 3.98
C LEU A 242 22.40 -0.73 2.96
N GLN A 243 22.97 -0.07 1.95
CA GLN A 243 22.19 0.50 0.85
C GLN A 243 21.38 -0.59 0.13
N ALA A 244 22.00 -1.71 -0.25
CA ALA A 244 21.32 -2.81 -0.92
C ALA A 244 20.21 -3.46 -0.08
N LEU A 245 20.37 -3.51 1.25
CA LEU A 245 19.33 -3.97 2.16
C LEU A 245 18.14 -3.02 2.18
N ILE A 246 18.39 -1.70 2.34
CA ILE A 246 17.31 -0.71 2.37
C ILE A 246 16.58 -0.65 1.03
N ASP A 247 17.33 -0.67 -0.08
CA ASP A 247 16.81 -0.73 -1.45
C ASP A 247 15.87 -1.92 -1.64
N GLY A 248 16.32 -3.13 -1.28
CA GLY A 248 15.47 -4.32 -1.35
C GLY A 248 14.22 -4.23 -0.47
N ILE A 249 14.30 -3.61 0.73
CA ILE A 249 13.12 -3.39 1.59
C ILE A 249 12.10 -2.46 0.91
N ILE A 250 12.57 -1.40 0.24
CA ILE A 250 11.70 -0.45 -0.46
C ILE A 250 11.13 -1.06 -1.73
N ASP A 251 11.90 -1.86 -2.47
CA ASP A 251 11.45 -2.51 -3.71
C ASP A 251 10.30 -3.50 -3.45
N LEU A 252 10.26 -4.16 -2.29
CA LEU A 252 9.12 -4.99 -1.88
C LEU A 252 7.79 -4.22 -1.76
N ALA A 253 7.83 -2.88 -1.68
CA ALA A 253 6.64 -2.03 -1.68
C ALA A 253 6.13 -1.65 -3.08
N LEU A 254 6.92 -1.83 -4.15
CA LEU A 254 6.48 -1.54 -5.52
C LEU A 254 5.29 -2.41 -5.96
N PRO A 255 5.31 -3.76 -5.76
CA PRO A 255 4.17 -4.63 -6.11
C PRO A 255 2.90 -4.31 -5.30
N ILE A 256 3.05 -3.73 -4.12
CA ILE A 256 1.90 -3.29 -3.33
C ILE A 256 1.19 -2.15 -4.06
N ALA A 257 1.94 -1.15 -4.54
CA ALA A 257 1.38 -0.01 -5.26
C ALA A 257 0.69 -0.44 -6.57
N THR A 258 1.30 -1.36 -7.34
CA THR A 258 0.70 -1.89 -8.59
C THR A 258 -0.62 -2.61 -8.30
N SER A 259 -0.66 -3.48 -7.29
CA SER A 259 -1.86 -4.20 -6.89
C SER A 259 -3.02 -3.27 -6.49
N TYR A 260 -2.75 -2.18 -5.77
CA TYR A 260 -3.77 -1.16 -5.47
C TYR A 260 -4.23 -0.40 -6.72
N GLN A 261 -3.31 -0.08 -7.62
CA GLN A 261 -3.63 0.62 -8.87
C GLN A 261 -4.61 -0.18 -9.74
N GLU A 262 -4.40 -1.50 -9.84
CA GLU A 262 -5.31 -2.39 -10.57
C GLU A 262 -6.71 -2.43 -9.95
N ILE A 263 -6.81 -2.57 -8.62
CA ILE A 263 -8.10 -2.61 -7.92
C ILE A 263 -8.85 -1.29 -8.07
N ILE A 264 -8.14 -0.17 -8.03
CA ILE A 264 -8.71 1.15 -8.27
C ILE A 264 -9.22 1.25 -9.71
N GLY A 265 -8.47 0.76 -10.70
CA GLY A 265 -8.91 0.74 -12.10
C GLY A 265 -10.17 -0.10 -12.32
N GLU A 266 -10.28 -1.26 -11.69
CA GLU A 266 -11.51 -2.08 -11.72
C GLU A 266 -12.69 -1.35 -11.06
N LEU A 267 -12.46 -0.69 -9.93
CA LEU A 267 -13.50 0.04 -9.21
C LEU A 267 -13.95 1.29 -9.97
N GLU A 268 -13.04 1.98 -10.64
CA GLU A 268 -13.32 3.11 -11.51
C GLU A 268 -14.26 2.73 -12.66
N LEU A 269 -13.98 1.61 -13.34
CA LEU A 269 -14.86 1.10 -14.39
C LEU A 269 -16.28 0.81 -13.87
N ASN A 270 -16.39 0.22 -12.68
CA ASN A 270 -17.68 -0.05 -12.04
C ASN A 270 -18.42 1.25 -11.70
N VAL A 271 -17.73 2.26 -11.17
CA VAL A 271 -18.31 3.57 -10.83
C VAL A 271 -18.81 4.32 -12.08
N LEU A 272 -18.08 4.24 -13.19
CA LEU A 272 -18.46 4.87 -14.45
C LEU A 272 -19.66 4.19 -15.13
N THR A 273 -19.88 2.90 -14.89
CA THR A 273 -20.95 2.12 -15.51
C THR A 273 -22.23 2.11 -14.65
N GLU A 274 -22.11 1.85 -13.36
CA GLU A 274 -23.22 1.80 -12.41
C GLU A 274 -22.82 2.39 -11.04
N PRO A 275 -23.01 3.70 -10.82
CA PRO A 275 -22.62 4.33 -9.56
C PRO A 275 -23.53 3.89 -8.41
N SER A 276 -22.92 3.45 -7.30
CA SER A 276 -23.61 2.95 -6.10
C SER A 276 -22.92 3.44 -4.83
N ILE A 277 -23.71 3.67 -3.76
CA ILE A 277 -23.22 4.09 -2.43
C ILE A 277 -22.28 3.04 -1.82
N THR A 278 -22.46 1.76 -2.14
CA THR A 278 -21.56 0.70 -1.67
C THR A 278 -20.13 0.90 -2.17
N HIS A 279 -19.94 1.44 -3.38
CA HIS A 279 -18.62 1.75 -3.91
C HIS A 279 -17.91 2.84 -3.10
N THR A 280 -18.65 3.80 -2.53
CA THR A 280 -18.08 4.82 -1.64
C THR A 280 -17.41 4.22 -0.41
N THR A 281 -17.99 3.18 0.19
CA THR A 281 -17.37 2.50 1.33
C THR A 281 -16.06 1.81 0.94
N ASN A 282 -16.03 1.13 -0.21
CA ASN A 282 -14.82 0.47 -0.70
C ASN A 282 -13.71 1.48 -1.06
N LEU A 283 -14.08 2.59 -1.72
CA LEU A 283 -13.15 3.69 -2.02
C LEU A 283 -12.57 4.30 -0.74
N TYR A 284 -13.39 4.47 0.30
CA TYR A 284 -12.92 4.97 1.59
C TYR A 284 -11.94 4.00 2.28
N ILE A 285 -12.19 2.70 2.22
CA ILE A 285 -11.29 1.67 2.76
C ILE A 285 -9.94 1.75 2.03
N LEU A 286 -9.96 1.77 0.69
CA LEU A 286 -8.76 1.94 -0.15
C LEU A 286 -7.98 3.20 0.25
N THR A 287 -8.65 4.35 0.35
CA THR A 287 -8.02 5.62 0.80
C THR A 287 -7.37 5.47 2.18
N SER A 288 -8.03 4.78 3.12
CA SER A 288 -7.46 4.53 4.44
C SER A 288 -6.26 3.58 4.40
N GLU A 289 -6.25 2.56 3.54
CA GLU A 289 -5.16 1.59 3.39
C GLU A 289 -3.93 2.26 2.76
N MET A 290 -4.10 2.97 1.65
CA MET A 290 -3.03 3.73 0.99
C MET A 290 -2.39 4.75 1.94
N THR A 291 -3.20 5.44 2.76
CA THR A 291 -2.68 6.37 3.77
C THR A 291 -1.79 5.67 4.80
N LYS A 292 -2.12 4.43 5.20
CA LYS A 292 -1.28 3.66 6.14
C LYS A 292 0.03 3.26 5.50
N ILE A 293 0.00 2.72 4.28
CA ILE A 293 1.20 2.34 3.51
C ILE A 293 2.12 3.55 3.35
N ARG A 294 1.56 4.70 2.94
CA ARG A 294 2.29 5.96 2.83
C ARG A 294 2.94 6.38 4.15
N ASN A 295 2.24 6.25 5.28
CA ASN A 295 2.77 6.63 6.59
C ASN A 295 3.93 5.73 7.06
N PHE A 296 4.07 4.53 6.51
CA PHE A 296 5.22 3.66 6.76
C PHE A 296 6.40 3.95 5.82
N VAL A 297 6.13 4.22 4.54
CA VAL A 297 7.17 4.50 3.52
C VAL A 297 7.73 5.93 3.65
N SER A 298 6.89 6.92 3.92
CA SER A 298 7.30 8.34 3.96
C SER A 298 8.41 8.64 4.98
N PRO A 299 8.41 8.07 6.21
CA PRO A 299 9.53 8.22 7.15
C PRO A 299 10.87 7.69 6.63
N ALA A 300 10.89 6.73 5.70
CA ALA A 300 12.13 6.23 5.10
C ALA A 300 12.86 7.32 4.30
N LEU A 301 12.15 8.32 3.78
CA LEU A 301 12.77 9.48 3.11
C LEU A 301 13.67 10.27 4.05
N ASN A 302 13.20 10.52 5.28
CA ASN A 302 13.98 11.21 6.31
C ASN A 302 15.17 10.38 6.75
N LEU A 303 15.00 9.04 6.83
CA LEU A 303 16.09 8.11 7.11
C LEU A 303 17.18 8.18 6.02
N ILE A 304 16.81 8.09 4.74
CA ILE A 304 17.77 8.17 3.63
C ILE A 304 18.45 9.53 3.58
N SER A 305 17.68 10.61 3.77
CA SER A 305 18.24 11.97 3.84
C SER A 305 19.27 12.08 4.97
N ALA A 306 18.95 11.54 6.15
CA ALA A 306 19.86 11.48 7.29
C ALA A 306 21.13 10.67 7.01
N LEU A 307 21.02 9.51 6.34
CA LEU A 307 22.16 8.69 5.93
C LEU A 307 23.04 9.41 4.89
N ARG A 308 22.43 10.17 3.97
CA ARG A 308 23.15 10.93 2.93
C ARG A 308 23.82 12.20 3.47
N GLU A 309 23.17 12.90 4.39
CA GLU A 309 23.66 14.15 4.98
C GLU A 309 24.69 13.95 6.08
N HIS A 310 24.81 12.74 6.64
CA HIS A 310 25.82 12.40 7.63
C HIS A 310 27.24 12.44 7.04
N LYS A 311 27.75 13.66 6.91
CA LYS A 311 29.15 13.99 6.67
C LYS A 311 29.81 14.17 8.04
N GLU A 312 31.08 13.78 8.15
CA GLU A 312 31.87 13.94 9.37
C GLU A 312 31.53 15.29 10.05
N PRO A 313 31.21 15.32 11.36
CA PRO A 313 31.32 16.56 12.09
C PRO A 313 32.80 16.92 12.03
N ALA A 314 33.17 17.81 11.11
CA ALA A 314 34.48 18.39 11.03
C ALA A 314 34.68 19.23 12.31
N ILE A 315 35.07 18.57 13.41
CA ILE A 315 35.52 19.25 14.61
C ILE A 315 36.84 19.90 14.21
N ARG A 316 36.76 21.16 13.77
CA ARG A 316 37.92 22.03 13.62
C ARG A 316 38.54 22.20 15.00
N SER A 317 39.55 21.40 15.31
CA SER A 317 40.41 21.69 16.45
C SER A 317 41.13 23.01 16.17
N VAL A 318 41.21 23.90 17.17
CA VAL A 318 41.93 25.18 17.10
C VAL A 318 43.45 24.97 16.91
N HIS A 319 43.94 23.73 17.00
CA HIS A 319 45.34 23.36 16.88
C HIS A 319 45.51 22.23 15.85
N GLY A 320 45.42 22.55 14.55
CA GLY A 320 46.11 21.87 13.44
C GLY A 320 45.92 20.36 13.17
N ASP A 321 45.48 19.58 14.14
CA ASP A 321 45.30 18.14 14.06
C ASP A 321 43.82 17.84 13.89
N MET A 322 43.49 17.41 12.68
CA MET A 322 42.18 16.90 12.30
C MET A 322 42.01 15.52 12.93
N ARG A 323 41.52 15.47 14.18
CA ARG A 323 41.06 14.21 14.76
C ARG A 323 39.78 13.80 14.04
N LYS A 324 39.82 12.72 13.26
CA LYS A 324 38.63 12.05 12.72
C LYS A 324 37.69 11.79 13.90
N GLY A 325 36.45 12.27 13.81
CA GLY A 325 35.41 11.88 14.77
C GLY A 325 35.27 10.37 14.75
N SER A 326 35.27 9.73 15.91
CA SER A 326 35.19 8.28 16.08
C SER A 326 33.77 7.74 15.85
N GLY A 327 33.10 8.20 14.80
CA GLY A 327 31.75 7.75 14.42
C GLY A 327 31.82 6.92 13.15
N VAL A 328 30.88 5.98 12.99
CA VAL A 328 30.74 5.20 11.75
C VAL A 328 30.36 6.14 10.61
N THR A 329 31.22 6.22 9.59
CA THR A 329 31.00 7.06 8.42
C THR A 329 30.45 6.25 7.27
N ILE A 330 29.39 6.76 6.64
CA ILE A 330 28.84 6.18 5.41
C ILE A 330 29.77 6.54 4.26
N SER A 331 30.12 5.54 3.46
CA SER A 331 31.00 5.69 2.31
C SER A 331 30.44 6.65 1.25
N PRO A 332 31.28 7.47 0.57
CA PRO A 332 30.86 8.37 -0.50
C PRO A 332 30.19 7.64 -1.68
N LEU A 333 30.58 6.39 -1.93
CA LEU A 333 29.95 5.56 -2.95
C LEU A 333 28.49 5.28 -2.56
N ALA A 334 28.26 4.80 -1.34
CA ALA A 334 26.93 4.53 -0.80
C ALA A 334 26.05 5.79 -0.76
N GLN A 335 26.61 6.96 -0.40
CA GLN A 335 25.90 8.24 -0.46
C GLN A 335 25.34 8.57 -1.85
N THR A 336 26.02 8.16 -2.92
CA THR A 336 25.55 8.36 -4.29
C THR A 336 24.39 7.43 -4.62
N TYR A 337 24.50 6.14 -4.26
CA TYR A 337 23.45 5.14 -4.50
C TYR A 337 22.21 5.32 -3.62
N PHE A 338 22.34 5.93 -2.44
CA PHE A 338 21.18 6.31 -1.62
C PHE A 338 20.25 7.31 -2.34
N GLY A 339 20.73 8.05 -3.35
CA GLY A 339 19.87 8.89 -4.18
C GLY A 339 18.86 8.10 -5.01
N ASP A 340 19.21 6.90 -5.48
CA ASP A 340 18.32 6.02 -6.24
C ASP A 340 17.18 5.50 -5.36
N VAL A 341 17.53 5.08 -4.12
CA VAL A 341 16.55 4.65 -3.11
C VAL A 341 15.60 5.78 -2.74
N GLU A 342 16.09 7.02 -2.66
CA GLU A 342 15.25 8.21 -2.44
C GLU A 342 14.26 8.43 -3.58
N ASP A 343 14.71 8.31 -4.84
CA ASP A 343 13.85 8.42 -6.02
C ASP A 343 12.77 7.32 -6.02
N HIS A 344 13.10 6.09 -5.65
CA HIS A 344 12.14 4.98 -5.49
C HIS A 344 11.09 5.29 -4.41
N ILE A 345 11.51 5.80 -3.25
CA ILE A 345 10.59 6.19 -2.16
C ILE A 345 9.63 7.29 -2.65
N VAL A 346 10.16 8.33 -3.32
CA VAL A 346 9.35 9.43 -3.86
C VAL A 346 8.33 8.89 -4.86
N LEU A 347 8.77 8.07 -5.82
CA LEU A 347 7.90 7.45 -6.83
C LEU A 347 6.73 6.69 -6.21
N ILE A 348 7.00 5.85 -5.19
CA ILE A 348 5.95 5.08 -4.50
C ILE A 348 4.99 6.02 -3.76
N THR A 349 5.52 7.01 -3.04
CA THR A 349 4.67 7.95 -2.28
C THR A 349 3.78 8.81 -3.17
N ASP A 350 4.30 9.32 -4.29
CA ASP A 350 3.54 10.09 -5.27
C ASP A 350 2.47 9.23 -5.96
N SER A 351 2.79 7.97 -6.28
CA SER A 351 1.82 7.03 -6.82
C SER A 351 0.66 6.78 -5.85
N LEU A 352 0.95 6.54 -4.56
CA LEU A 352 -0.05 6.37 -3.51
C LEU A 352 -0.93 7.61 -3.32
N ASP A 353 -0.34 8.81 -3.35
CA ASP A 353 -1.07 10.07 -3.23
C ASP A 353 -1.96 10.34 -4.46
N SER A 354 -1.47 10.05 -5.66
CA SER A 354 -2.24 10.14 -6.90
C SER A 354 -3.46 9.20 -6.89
N MET A 355 -3.24 7.93 -6.53
CA MET A 355 -4.31 6.94 -6.39
C MET A 355 -5.35 7.34 -5.35
N ARG A 356 -4.91 7.89 -4.21
CA ARG A 356 -5.81 8.44 -3.19
C ARG A 356 -6.67 9.58 -3.72
N HIS A 357 -6.07 10.52 -4.45
CA HIS A 357 -6.83 11.61 -5.07
C HIS A 357 -7.83 11.10 -6.12
N ALA A 358 -7.48 10.06 -6.89
CA ALA A 358 -8.41 9.42 -7.81
C ALA A 358 -9.63 8.81 -7.07
N CYS A 359 -9.40 8.13 -5.95
CA CYS A 359 -10.47 7.62 -5.08
C CYS A 359 -11.41 8.74 -4.57
N ASP A 360 -10.85 9.84 -4.08
CA ASP A 360 -11.65 10.98 -3.59
C ASP A 360 -12.50 11.59 -4.73
N ASN A 361 -11.93 11.75 -5.92
CA ASN A 361 -12.64 12.24 -7.11
C ASN A 361 -13.78 11.28 -7.54
N MET A 362 -13.57 9.97 -7.46
CA MET A 362 -14.62 8.99 -7.74
C MET A 362 -15.76 9.05 -6.72
N ILE A 363 -15.46 9.27 -5.44
CA ILE A 363 -16.49 9.46 -4.41
C ILE A 363 -17.38 10.67 -4.76
N ASP A 364 -16.77 11.78 -5.15
CA ASP A 364 -17.49 12.98 -5.57
C ASP A 364 -18.31 12.73 -6.85
N LEU A 365 -17.77 11.98 -7.81
CA LEU A 365 -18.48 11.59 -9.03
C LEU A 365 -19.73 10.75 -8.70
N ILE A 366 -19.63 9.79 -7.77
CA ILE A 366 -20.77 8.96 -7.33
C ILE A 366 -21.87 9.85 -6.76
N PHE A 367 -21.55 10.74 -5.81
CA PHE A 367 -22.55 11.62 -5.20
C PHE A 367 -23.20 12.57 -6.21
N ASN A 368 -22.41 13.17 -7.11
CA ASN A 368 -22.94 14.05 -8.15
C ASN A 368 -23.86 13.30 -9.12
N THR A 369 -23.51 12.07 -9.48
CA THR A 369 -24.30 11.25 -10.41
C THR A 369 -25.60 10.76 -9.77
N ILE A 370 -25.55 10.29 -8.52
CA ILE A 370 -26.75 9.90 -7.77
C ILE A 370 -27.69 11.11 -7.60
N ALA A 371 -27.15 12.28 -7.24
CA ALA A 371 -27.94 13.50 -7.13
C ALA A 371 -28.57 13.91 -8.48
N ALA A 372 -27.85 13.74 -9.59
CA ALA A 372 -28.39 14.00 -10.93
C ALA A 372 -29.53 13.05 -11.27
N PHE A 373 -29.39 11.74 -11.01
CA PHE A 373 -30.46 10.76 -11.20
C PHE A 373 -31.67 11.06 -10.31
N GLN A 374 -31.47 11.40 -9.04
CA GLN A 374 -32.54 11.78 -8.13
C GLN A 374 -33.29 13.02 -8.65
N ASN A 375 -32.58 14.03 -9.14
CA ASN A 375 -33.19 15.22 -9.74
C ASN A 375 -34.01 14.88 -10.99
N GLU A 376 -33.53 13.95 -11.82
CA GLU A 376 -34.27 13.48 -12.99
C GLU A 376 -35.53 12.68 -12.61
N SER A 377 -35.41 11.73 -11.68
CA SER A 377 -36.56 10.95 -11.17
C SER A 377 -37.61 11.85 -10.52
N MET A 378 -37.19 12.83 -9.71
CA MET A 378 -38.09 13.81 -9.11
C MET A 378 -38.81 14.64 -10.17
N LYS A 379 -38.12 15.02 -11.26
CA LYS A 379 -38.75 15.72 -12.39
C LYS A 379 -39.78 14.85 -13.10
N GLN A 380 -39.49 13.56 -13.33
CA GLN A 380 -40.43 12.63 -13.96
C GLN A 380 -41.70 12.46 -13.11
N LEU A 381 -41.56 12.21 -11.80
CA LEU A 381 -42.69 12.10 -10.87
C LEU A 381 -43.51 13.40 -10.80
N THR A 382 -42.84 14.56 -10.85
CA THR A 382 -43.49 15.86 -10.84
C THR A 382 -44.31 16.10 -12.11
N VAL A 383 -43.79 15.71 -13.29
CA VAL A 383 -44.55 15.82 -14.55
C VAL A 383 -45.81 14.96 -14.51
N VAL A 384 -45.72 13.72 -14.02
CA VAL A 384 -46.88 12.85 -13.83
C VAL A 384 -47.88 13.49 -12.87
N THR A 385 -47.42 13.98 -11.71
CA THR A 385 -48.27 14.65 -10.71
C THR A 385 -48.97 15.90 -11.27
N ILE A 386 -48.27 16.75 -12.02
CA ILE A 386 -48.86 17.97 -12.60
C ILE A 386 -49.98 17.64 -13.60
N ILE A 387 -49.88 16.52 -14.32
CA ILE A 387 -50.94 16.06 -15.23
C ILE A 387 -52.11 15.49 -14.44
N PHE A 388 -51.87 14.62 -13.46
CA PHE A 388 -52.96 13.90 -12.78
C PHE A 388 -53.63 14.68 -11.65
N LEU A 389 -52.92 15.54 -10.92
CA LEU A 389 -53.46 16.24 -9.75
C LEU A 389 -54.66 17.14 -10.10
N PRO A 390 -54.62 17.99 -11.16
CA PRO A 390 -55.78 18.79 -11.54
C PRO A 390 -56.95 17.95 -12.04
N LEU A 391 -56.67 16.90 -12.83
CA LEU A 391 -57.72 16.00 -13.32
C LEU A 391 -58.36 15.23 -12.17
N SER A 392 -57.58 14.77 -11.20
CA SER A 392 -58.06 14.05 -10.01
C SER A 392 -58.89 14.97 -9.11
N PHE A 393 -58.48 16.23 -8.96
CA PHE A 393 -59.30 17.23 -8.27
C PHE A 393 -60.63 17.46 -8.98
N MET A 394 -60.63 17.55 -10.31
CA MET A 394 -61.86 17.73 -11.09
C MET A 394 -62.79 16.51 -11.00
N THR A 395 -62.27 15.29 -11.10
CA THR A 395 -63.09 14.07 -10.93
C THR A 395 -63.61 13.96 -9.51
N GLY A 396 -62.83 14.30 -8.48
CA GLY A 396 -63.28 14.37 -7.09
C GLY A 396 -64.34 15.44 -6.86
N TYR A 397 -64.20 16.62 -7.49
CA TYR A 397 -65.16 17.71 -7.39
C TYR A 397 -66.51 17.34 -8.03
N PHE A 398 -66.50 16.74 -9.23
CA PHE A 398 -67.75 16.29 -9.87
C PHE A 398 -68.29 14.97 -9.30
N GLY A 399 -67.47 14.22 -8.55
CA GLY A 399 -67.85 12.97 -7.89
C GLY A 399 -68.39 13.14 -6.46
N MET A 400 -68.59 14.37 -5.98
CA MET A 400 -69.12 14.62 -4.64
C MET A 400 -70.65 14.38 -4.58
N ASN A 401 -71.11 13.73 -3.53
CA ASN A 401 -72.54 13.42 -3.32
C ASN A 401 -73.30 14.62 -2.72
N ILE A 402 -73.46 15.72 -3.46
CA ILE A 402 -74.24 16.90 -3.04
C ILE A 402 -75.59 16.92 -3.75
N VAL A 403 -76.68 17.12 -3.00
CA VAL A 403 -78.06 17.05 -3.52
C VAL A 403 -78.44 18.30 -4.34
N ASP A 404 -78.03 19.50 -3.92
CA ASP A 404 -78.22 20.77 -4.65
C ASP A 404 -76.98 21.12 -5.48
N PHE A 405 -76.68 20.34 -6.52
CA PHE A 405 -75.56 20.61 -7.42
C PHE A 405 -76.06 20.92 -8.85
N PRO A 406 -75.89 22.16 -9.36
CA PRO A 406 -76.42 22.58 -10.66
C PRO A 406 -75.98 21.70 -11.84
N SER A 407 -74.85 21.00 -11.73
CA SER A 407 -74.31 20.17 -12.81
C SER A 407 -74.87 18.74 -12.88
N ILE A 408 -75.74 18.31 -11.94
CA ILE A 408 -76.37 16.98 -11.96
C ILE A 408 -77.34 16.80 -13.14
N HIS A 409 -77.96 17.90 -13.60
CA HIS A 409 -78.94 17.86 -14.69
C HIS A 409 -78.31 17.87 -16.09
N HIS A 410 -76.98 17.92 -16.19
CA HIS A 410 -76.26 17.96 -17.46
C HIS A 410 -75.68 16.58 -17.83
N ASN A 411 -75.63 16.29 -19.13
CA ASN A 411 -75.09 15.05 -19.66
C ASN A 411 -73.58 14.94 -19.42
N GLU A 412 -73.00 13.74 -19.52
CA GLU A 412 -71.56 13.48 -19.31
C GLU A 412 -70.63 14.38 -20.17
N SER A 413 -71.14 14.89 -21.29
CA SER A 413 -70.44 15.84 -22.15
C SER A 413 -70.11 17.17 -21.44
N TYR A 414 -70.93 17.61 -20.50
CA TYR A 414 -70.70 18.84 -19.72
C TYR A 414 -69.47 18.73 -18.83
N PHE A 415 -69.21 17.56 -18.24
CA PHE A 415 -67.99 17.31 -17.47
C PHE A 415 -66.75 17.54 -18.33
N TRP A 416 -66.68 16.94 -19.53
CA TRP A 416 -65.51 17.08 -20.41
C TRP A 416 -65.33 18.49 -20.96
N ILE A 417 -66.41 19.23 -21.20
CA ILE A 417 -66.36 20.64 -21.65
C ILE A 417 -65.69 21.54 -20.60
N VAL A 418 -65.87 21.26 -19.31
CA VAL A 418 -65.26 22.04 -18.22
C VAL A 418 -63.90 21.47 -17.80
N ALA A 419 -63.81 20.15 -17.64
CA ALA A 419 -62.61 19.49 -17.11
C ALA A 419 -61.41 19.58 -18.05
N ALA A 420 -61.60 19.44 -19.37
CA ALA A 420 -60.46 19.45 -20.30
C ALA A 420 -59.78 20.84 -20.40
N PRO A 421 -60.49 21.97 -20.61
CA PRO A 421 -59.84 23.28 -20.67
C PRO A 421 -59.20 23.69 -19.35
N VAL A 422 -59.88 23.43 -18.22
CA VAL A 422 -59.37 23.78 -16.89
C VAL A 422 -58.14 22.92 -16.55
N GLY A 423 -58.20 21.61 -16.79
CA GLY A 423 -57.07 20.70 -16.56
C GLY A 423 -55.84 21.08 -17.39
N ILE A 424 -56.04 21.39 -18.68
CA ILE A 424 -54.95 21.85 -19.56
C ILE A 424 -54.38 23.19 -19.08
N ALA A 425 -55.23 24.16 -18.74
CA ALA A 425 -54.79 25.47 -18.27
C ALA A 425 -53.96 25.38 -16.99
N VAL A 426 -54.42 24.60 -16.01
CA VAL A 426 -53.71 24.39 -14.74
C VAL A 426 -52.40 23.63 -14.96
N ALA A 427 -52.39 22.58 -15.78
CA ALA A 427 -51.17 21.86 -16.11
C ALA A 427 -50.13 22.75 -16.81
N LEU A 428 -50.55 23.55 -17.80
CA LEU A 428 -49.67 24.51 -18.48
C LEU A 428 -49.13 25.58 -17.53
N PHE A 429 -49.96 26.08 -16.61
CA PHE A 429 -49.54 27.05 -15.60
C PHE A 429 -48.47 26.47 -14.67
N LEU A 430 -48.68 25.23 -14.19
CA LEU A 430 -47.72 24.53 -13.33
C LEU A 430 -46.43 24.15 -14.07
N MET A 431 -46.49 23.84 -15.37
CA MET A 431 -45.32 23.49 -16.19
C MET A 431 -44.56 24.71 -16.76
N LYS A 432 -44.96 25.95 -16.46
CA LYS A 432 -44.41 27.17 -17.10
C LYS A 432 -42.88 27.24 -17.08
N ASP A 433 -42.25 26.86 -15.98
CA ASP A 433 -40.80 26.97 -15.80
C ASP A 433 -40.05 25.88 -16.59
N ILE A 434 -40.62 24.67 -16.64
CA ILE A 434 -40.10 23.54 -17.44
C ILE A 434 -40.20 23.87 -18.94
N LEU A 435 -41.35 24.41 -19.37
CA LEU A 435 -41.61 24.85 -20.74
C LEU A 435 -40.64 25.96 -21.16
N LYS A 436 -40.46 26.98 -20.32
CA LYS A 436 -39.52 28.09 -20.58
C LYS A 436 -38.10 27.60 -20.79
N TRP A 437 -37.63 26.67 -19.96
CA TRP A 437 -36.30 26.06 -20.13
C TRP A 437 -36.19 25.30 -21.46
N TYR A 438 -37.19 24.48 -21.79
CA TYR A 438 -37.20 23.68 -23.03
C TYR A 438 -37.19 24.55 -24.29
N PHE A 439 -38.03 25.60 -24.32
CA PHE A 439 -38.07 26.56 -25.42
C PHE A 439 -36.73 27.29 -25.60
N THR A 440 -36.12 27.74 -24.50
CA THR A 440 -34.83 28.44 -24.54
C THR A 440 -33.72 27.54 -25.11
N ARG A 441 -33.67 26.27 -24.70
CA ARG A 441 -32.72 25.27 -25.22
C ARG A 441 -32.90 24.99 -26.72
N ILE A 442 -34.14 24.91 -27.21
CA ILE A 442 -34.41 24.72 -28.65
C ILE A 442 -33.95 25.93 -29.47
N ILE A 443 -34.27 27.14 -28.99
CA ILE A 443 -33.89 28.38 -29.65
C ILE A 443 -32.37 28.49 -29.75
N GLN A 444 -31.66 28.22 -28.64
CA GLN A 444 -30.19 28.22 -28.62
C GLN A 444 -29.59 27.19 -29.59
N ARG A 445 -30.11 25.95 -29.63
CA ARG A 445 -29.64 24.93 -30.59
C ARG A 445 -29.84 25.35 -32.05
N ARG A 446 -30.99 25.95 -32.37
CA ARG A 446 -31.28 26.44 -33.73
C ARG A 446 -30.39 27.63 -34.10
N LEU A 447 -30.14 28.56 -33.19
CA LEU A 447 -29.25 29.70 -33.41
C LEU A 447 -27.80 29.25 -33.67
N ILE A 448 -27.28 28.31 -32.87
CA ILE A 448 -25.94 27.75 -33.03
C ILE A 448 -25.81 27.02 -34.38
N SER A 449 -26.80 26.21 -34.76
CA SER A 449 -26.82 25.50 -36.05
C SER A 449 -26.84 26.47 -37.24
N LYS A 450 -27.65 27.54 -37.16
CA LYS A 450 -27.73 28.58 -38.20
C LYS A 450 -26.41 29.34 -38.34
N ASN A 451 -25.77 29.69 -37.22
CA ASN A 451 -24.47 30.36 -37.22
C ASN A 451 -23.34 29.46 -37.73
N ARG A 452 -23.37 28.15 -37.41
CA ARG A 452 -22.40 27.16 -37.94
C ARG A 452 -22.53 27.00 -39.45
N LYS A 453 -23.77 26.89 -39.98
CA LYS A 453 -24.02 26.87 -41.43
C LYS A 453 -23.60 28.17 -42.13
N GLY A 454 -23.81 29.32 -41.48
CA GLY A 454 -23.37 30.62 -42.00
C GLY A 454 -21.84 30.77 -42.10
N ARG A 455 -21.08 30.25 -41.13
CA ARG A 455 -19.60 30.22 -41.19
C ARG A 455 -19.09 29.32 -42.31
N LEU A 456 -19.63 28.10 -42.42
CA LEU A 456 -19.25 27.14 -43.47
C LEU A 456 -19.56 27.65 -44.89
N LEU A 457 -20.63 28.44 -45.07
CA LEU A 457 -20.94 29.08 -46.35
C LEU A 457 -20.01 30.26 -46.67
N LYS A 458 -19.51 30.98 -45.66
CA LYS A 458 -18.49 32.02 -45.85
C LYS A 458 -17.14 31.42 -46.23
N GLU A 459 -16.72 30.35 -45.56
CA GLU A 459 -15.46 29.63 -45.86
C GLU A 459 -15.45 28.96 -47.23
N LYS A 460 -16.62 28.65 -47.80
CA LYS A 460 -16.74 28.05 -49.14
C LYS A 460 -16.81 29.08 -50.28
N ASN A 461 -17.01 30.36 -49.95
CA ASN A 461 -17.12 31.48 -50.89
C ASN A 461 -15.90 32.43 -50.83
N THR A 462 -14.94 32.15 -49.94
CA THR A 462 -13.55 32.66 -49.95
C THR A 462 -12.65 31.58 -50.51
#